data_AF-A0A0N0P2H9-F1
#
_entry.id   AF-A0A0N0P2H9-F1
#
_cell.length_a   1.000
_cell.length_b   1.000
_cell.length_c   1.000
_cell.angle_alpha   90.00
_cell.angle_beta   90.00
_cell.angle_gamma   90.00
#
_symmetry.space_group_name_H-M   'P 1'
#
loop_
_entity.id
_entity.type
_entity.pdbx_description
1 polymer ?
#
loop_
_entity_poly.entity_id
_entity_poly.type
_entity_poly.pdbx_seq_one_letter_code
_entity_poly.pdbx_strand_id
1 'polypeptide(L)'
;MDSFVLGAVEGASIAGRNGTELSYQLPSTSVDQFPALLNEIDSVEANGIRGYSLAATTLEEVFLKVSEEDLEYRKNAVSSEQLQRIWTCGLVDAVFWSQMKAMLLKRLWSGLRDRRMQCFQIVCPVLCIFIAMLLSLIKFDMPQELVLDYGMFSTPLKPVVLTRGCDELWGVSGAPKGTERSETHFQTGGMLSDFAFDTWYTHKEPRLGGVSCNEPTLVPPFVFTKVRNIHFVNTSSHHQGGVALATYYDQLVKHVKSPNAYIKHTAAVFDKPDPSSALTFIFVGILIMIPMSFLPSNAVAWVVKERECGSMHLQKISGLNYLVYWGANFIFDTVAYFISMILCLLIFAIFQRKEFVGDDCFGATFTIFLLYGLTSTVGAYAVSFLFNEHSSAQMSVMAVGLVLGFLLNIMIFVIQLDDSNDNLASTLCSLFRLIPSYSIGEGVIHLLLLPSNRKLGFSNGPWDMDELGWAMVYLAAEVPFFAALTLILDHPTLGRLLDRRRYHSECTPVIAPDEDPDVTEERNGVYAAEKSQNDSTDVVRVIDLQKDYGGGKLAVKGITFSIFPGEVFGFL
;
A
#
# COMPACT_ATOMS: atom_id res chain seq x y z
N MET A 1 17.73 -83.11 -20.53
CA MET A 1 18.55 -81.91 -20.25
C MET A 1 18.74 -81.70 -18.77
N ASP A 2 17.69 -81.72 -17.94
CA ASP A 2 17.87 -81.51 -16.49
C ASP A 2 18.82 -82.55 -15.85
N SER A 3 18.66 -83.83 -16.16
CA SER A 3 19.53 -84.90 -15.64
C SER A 3 20.99 -84.78 -16.09
N PHE A 4 21.23 -84.06 -17.20
CA PHE A 4 22.54 -83.88 -17.79
C PHE A 4 23.27 -82.71 -17.11
N VAL A 5 22.63 -81.54 -17.03
CA VAL A 5 23.22 -80.36 -16.38
C VAL A 5 23.38 -80.56 -14.87
N LEU A 6 22.39 -81.18 -14.20
CA LEU A 6 22.46 -81.48 -12.77
C LEU A 6 23.45 -82.61 -12.43
N GLY A 7 23.77 -83.47 -13.39
CA GLY A 7 24.73 -84.56 -13.21
C GLY A 7 26.18 -84.15 -13.50
N ALA A 8 26.38 -83.20 -14.41
CA ALA A 8 27.70 -82.75 -14.84
C ALA A 8 28.29 -81.64 -13.95
N VAL A 9 27.46 -80.88 -13.24
CA VAL A 9 27.90 -79.81 -12.33
C VAL A 9 27.32 -80.02 -10.93
N GLU A 10 28.20 -80.24 -9.95
CA GLU A 10 27.79 -80.39 -8.55
C GLU A 10 27.21 -79.07 -8.00
N GLY A 11 25.98 -79.13 -7.49
CA GLY A 11 25.30 -77.96 -6.90
C GLY A 11 24.56 -77.07 -7.91
N ALA A 12 24.45 -77.49 -9.17
CA ALA A 12 23.56 -76.83 -10.12
C ALA A 12 22.09 -76.90 -9.67
N SER A 13 21.32 -75.84 -9.89
CA SER A 13 19.88 -75.80 -9.60
C SER A 13 19.11 -75.24 -10.79
N ILE A 14 17.82 -75.56 -10.89
CA ILE A 14 16.96 -75.09 -11.98
C ILE A 14 16.48 -73.68 -11.62
N ALA A 15 16.82 -72.69 -12.44
CA ALA A 15 16.45 -71.29 -12.22
C ALA A 15 15.09 -70.93 -12.85
N GLY A 16 14.76 -71.54 -13.99
CA GLY A 16 13.51 -71.27 -14.69
C GLY A 16 13.28 -72.15 -15.90
N ARG A 17 12.01 -72.32 -16.29
CA ARG A 17 11.60 -73.00 -17.51
C ARG A 17 10.60 -72.13 -18.26
N ASN A 18 11.05 -71.53 -19.36
CA ASN A 18 10.18 -70.83 -20.30
C ASN A 18 10.00 -71.70 -21.54
N GLY A 19 8.86 -71.64 -22.23
CA GLY A 19 8.44 -72.66 -23.20
C GLY A 19 9.48 -73.11 -24.24
N THR A 20 10.45 -72.26 -24.59
CA THR A 20 11.56 -72.57 -25.52
C THR A 20 12.96 -72.46 -24.90
N GLU A 21 13.09 -72.15 -23.61
CA GLU A 21 14.36 -71.88 -22.91
C GLU A 21 14.41 -72.54 -21.52
N LEU A 22 15.52 -73.21 -21.22
CA LEU A 22 15.79 -73.80 -19.91
C LEU A 22 16.94 -73.04 -19.26
N SER A 23 16.71 -72.49 -18.06
CA SER A 23 17.69 -71.71 -17.32
C SER A 23 18.14 -72.47 -16.07
N TYR A 24 19.46 -72.63 -15.91
CA TYR A 24 20.08 -73.28 -14.76
C TYR A 24 21.00 -72.30 -14.04
N GLN A 25 20.98 -72.32 -12.72
CA GLN A 25 21.92 -71.58 -11.88
C GLN A 25 23.09 -72.50 -11.53
N LEU A 26 24.28 -72.14 -12.01
CA LEU A 26 25.52 -72.88 -11.77
C LEU A 26 26.34 -72.18 -10.67
N PRO A 27 26.81 -72.90 -9.64
CA PRO A 27 27.60 -72.29 -8.57
C PRO A 27 29.01 -71.91 -9.06
N SER A 28 29.53 -70.78 -8.57
CA SER A 28 30.87 -70.30 -8.91
C SER A 28 32.01 -71.15 -8.31
N THR A 29 31.68 -72.10 -7.42
CA THR A 29 32.66 -73.02 -6.81
C THR A 29 33.04 -74.18 -7.73
N SER A 30 32.25 -74.46 -8.77
CA SER A 30 32.43 -75.60 -9.68
C SER A 30 32.80 -75.16 -11.11
N VAL A 31 33.46 -74.00 -11.24
CA VAL A 31 33.88 -73.42 -12.54
C VAL A 31 34.75 -74.39 -13.34
N ASP A 32 35.56 -75.21 -12.66
CA ASP A 32 36.44 -76.19 -13.31
C ASP A 32 35.66 -77.27 -14.09
N GLN A 33 34.37 -77.48 -13.78
CA GLN A 33 33.48 -78.44 -14.43
C GLN A 33 32.76 -77.84 -15.65
N PHE A 34 32.77 -76.51 -15.82
CA PHE A 34 32.04 -75.83 -16.89
C PHE A 34 32.59 -76.16 -18.29
N PRO A 35 33.91 -76.20 -18.54
CA PRO A 35 34.42 -76.54 -19.87
C PRO A 35 34.03 -77.96 -20.31
N ALA A 36 33.96 -78.91 -19.37
CA ALA A 36 33.50 -80.26 -19.67
C ALA A 36 32.02 -80.30 -20.05
N LEU A 37 31.16 -79.60 -19.27
CA LEU A 37 29.74 -79.45 -19.58
C LEU A 37 29.52 -78.80 -20.95
N LEU A 38 30.22 -77.71 -21.26
CA LEU A 38 30.04 -76.97 -22.52
C LEU A 38 30.55 -77.75 -23.73
N ASN A 39 31.71 -78.40 -23.63
CA ASN A 39 32.22 -79.27 -24.70
C ASN A 39 31.25 -80.42 -24.99
N GLU A 40 30.58 -80.93 -23.96
CA GLU A 40 29.62 -82.01 -24.13
C GLU A 40 28.28 -81.51 -24.71
N ILE A 41 27.82 -80.30 -24.35
CA ILE A 41 26.69 -79.61 -25.02
C ILE A 41 27.00 -79.34 -26.50
N ASP A 42 28.22 -78.91 -26.81
CA ASP A 42 28.68 -78.65 -28.18
C ASP A 42 28.84 -79.95 -28.99
N SER A 43 29.11 -81.08 -28.33
CA SER A 43 29.25 -82.39 -29.00
C SER A 43 27.91 -83.04 -29.39
N VAL A 44 26.79 -82.61 -28.79
CA VAL A 44 25.47 -83.21 -28.97
C VAL A 44 24.70 -82.46 -30.05
N GLU A 45 24.98 -82.76 -31.32
CA GLU A 45 24.24 -82.20 -32.47
C GLU A 45 22.86 -82.88 -32.72
N ALA A 46 22.34 -83.69 -31.79
CA ALA A 46 21.19 -84.57 -32.06
C ALA A 46 19.98 -84.44 -31.10
N ASN A 47 19.92 -83.47 -30.19
CA ASN A 47 18.80 -83.32 -29.24
C ASN A 47 18.24 -81.88 -29.10
N GLY A 48 17.97 -81.22 -30.24
CA GLY A 48 17.06 -80.07 -30.28
C GLY A 48 17.52 -78.77 -29.59
N ILE A 49 18.76 -78.68 -29.11
CA ILE A 49 19.34 -77.43 -28.60
C ILE A 49 19.77 -76.57 -29.79
N ARG A 50 19.23 -75.35 -29.91
CA ARG A 50 19.59 -74.40 -30.97
C ARG A 50 20.77 -73.50 -30.59
N GLY A 51 21.07 -73.37 -29.30
CA GLY A 51 22.15 -72.57 -28.75
C GLY A 51 22.04 -72.46 -27.23
N TYR A 52 23.09 -71.97 -26.59
CA TYR A 52 23.10 -71.63 -25.18
C TYR A 52 23.72 -70.24 -24.97
N SER A 53 23.35 -69.58 -23.89
CA SER A 53 23.97 -68.35 -23.42
C SER A 53 24.41 -68.53 -21.98
N LEU A 54 25.60 -68.01 -21.64
CA LEU A 54 26.13 -67.96 -20.28
C LEU A 54 26.17 -66.50 -19.87
N ALA A 55 25.42 -66.15 -18.84
CA ALA A 55 25.46 -64.83 -18.22
C ALA A 55 25.93 -64.96 -16.77
N ALA A 56 26.81 -64.06 -16.34
CA ALA A 56 27.11 -63.91 -14.92
C ALA A 56 25.93 -63.19 -14.25
N THR A 57 25.48 -63.68 -13.09
CA THR A 57 24.45 -63.00 -12.29
C THR A 57 24.92 -61.57 -11.98
N THR A 58 24.19 -60.57 -12.45
CA THR A 58 24.53 -59.16 -12.23
C THR A 58 24.02 -58.68 -10.87
N LEU A 59 24.59 -57.60 -10.34
CA LEU A 59 24.08 -56.96 -9.12
C LEU A 59 22.62 -56.49 -9.28
N GLU A 60 22.20 -56.15 -10.49
CA GLU A 60 20.83 -55.75 -10.82
C GLU A 60 19.86 -56.92 -10.66
N GLU A 61 20.22 -58.11 -11.14
CA GLU A 61 19.40 -59.32 -11.03
C GLU A 61 19.27 -59.79 -9.57
N VAL A 62 20.36 -59.71 -8.79
CA VAL A 62 20.34 -59.98 -7.35
C VAL A 62 19.49 -58.95 -6.61
N PHE A 63 19.59 -57.68 -6.97
CA PHE A 63 18.81 -56.61 -6.35
C PHE A 63 17.31 -56.75 -6.64
N LEU A 64 16.93 -57.08 -7.88
CA LEU A 64 15.55 -57.36 -8.27
C LEU A 64 14.98 -58.54 -7.49
N LYS A 65 15.72 -59.64 -7.37
CA LYS A 65 15.25 -60.84 -6.66
C LYS A 65 15.07 -60.61 -5.15
N VAL A 66 15.99 -59.87 -4.52
CA VAL A 66 15.87 -59.45 -3.12
C VAL A 66 14.68 -58.51 -2.94
N SER A 67 14.43 -57.62 -3.90
CA SER A 67 13.28 -56.71 -3.85
C SER A 67 11.95 -57.46 -4.02
N GLU A 68 11.88 -58.49 -4.86
CA GLU A 68 10.69 -59.34 -5.03
C GLU A 68 10.38 -60.16 -3.76
N GLU A 69 11.39 -60.77 -3.14
CA GLU A 69 11.24 -61.48 -1.86
C GLU A 69 10.78 -60.53 -0.72
N ASP A 70 11.34 -59.32 -0.65
CA ASP A 70 10.91 -58.28 0.29
C ASP A 70 9.48 -57.79 0.03
N LEU A 71 9.05 -57.72 -1.24
CA LEU A 71 7.70 -57.33 -1.63
C LEU A 71 6.67 -58.42 -1.30
N GLU A 72 6.98 -59.70 -1.49
CA GLU A 72 6.12 -60.82 -1.08
C GLU A 72 5.99 -60.91 0.44
N TYR A 73 7.10 -60.72 1.18
CA TYR A 73 7.07 -60.65 2.64
C TYR A 73 6.23 -59.46 3.14
N ARG A 74 6.34 -58.30 2.49
CA ARG A 74 5.52 -57.12 2.82
C ARG A 74 4.05 -57.32 2.47
N LYS A 75 3.70 -57.89 1.31
CA LYS A 75 2.30 -58.19 0.93
C LYS A 75 1.57 -59.03 1.99
N ASN A 76 2.28 -59.96 2.64
CA ASN A 76 1.73 -60.81 3.69
C ASN A 76 1.71 -60.16 5.09
N ALA A 77 2.43 -59.05 5.30
CA ALA A 77 2.63 -58.44 6.61
C ALA A 77 1.88 -57.11 6.86
N VAL A 78 1.24 -56.49 5.86
CA VAL A 78 0.54 -55.21 6.07
C VAL A 78 -0.82 -55.41 6.71
N SER A 79 -0.85 -55.44 8.05
CA SER A 79 -2.02 -55.02 8.81
C SER A 79 -2.15 -53.49 8.72
N SER A 80 -3.38 -53.02 8.54
CA SER A 80 -3.75 -51.62 8.33
C SER A 80 -3.28 -50.66 9.44
N GLU A 81 -2.85 -51.17 10.59
CA GLU A 81 -2.37 -50.36 11.73
C GLU A 81 -0.95 -49.80 11.56
N GLN A 82 -0.09 -50.40 10.73
CA GLN A 82 1.31 -49.94 10.59
C GLN A 82 1.50 -48.77 9.63
N LEU A 83 0.55 -48.54 8.71
CA LEU A 83 0.55 -47.38 7.81
C LEU A 83 0.41 -46.04 8.56
N GLN A 84 -0.11 -46.06 9.80
CA GLN A 84 -0.23 -44.87 10.65
C GLN A 84 1.09 -44.35 11.23
N ARG A 85 2.20 -45.11 11.13
CA ARG A 85 3.48 -44.77 11.80
C ARG A 85 4.66 -44.53 10.88
N ILE A 86 4.45 -44.38 9.57
CA ILE A 86 5.56 -44.20 8.62
C ILE A 86 6.29 -42.86 8.85
N TRP A 87 5.65 -41.89 9.51
CA TRP A 87 6.30 -40.68 10.01
C TRP A 87 5.88 -40.50 11.46
N THR A 88 6.77 -40.05 12.34
CA THR A 88 6.50 -39.64 13.73
C THR A 88 5.59 -38.40 13.82
N CYS A 89 4.61 -38.28 12.93
CA CYS A 89 3.58 -37.27 12.90
C CYS A 89 2.28 -37.91 13.40
N GLY A 90 1.84 -37.53 14.59
CA GLY A 90 0.47 -37.85 15.00
C GLY A 90 -0.51 -37.17 14.05
N LEU A 91 -1.51 -37.90 13.56
CA LEU A 91 -2.68 -37.28 12.96
C LEU A 91 -3.38 -36.46 14.05
N VAL A 92 -3.22 -35.15 14.00
CA VAL A 92 -3.98 -34.22 14.83
C VAL A 92 -5.14 -33.75 13.96
N ASP A 93 -6.38 -33.94 14.43
CA ASP A 93 -7.53 -33.30 13.80
C ASP A 93 -7.27 -31.80 13.76
N ALA A 94 -7.27 -31.23 12.56
CA ALA A 94 -6.90 -29.84 12.34
C ALA A 94 -8.02 -28.91 12.86
N VAL A 95 -8.07 -28.70 14.17
CA VAL A 95 -8.98 -27.76 14.81
C VAL A 95 -8.66 -26.35 14.30
N PHE A 96 -9.69 -25.59 13.95
CA PHE A 96 -9.60 -24.21 13.46
C PHE A 96 -8.58 -23.35 14.22
N TRP A 97 -8.53 -23.48 15.54
CA TRP A 97 -7.65 -22.68 16.39
C TRP A 97 -6.17 -23.07 16.31
N SER A 98 -5.88 -24.35 16.07
CA SER A 98 -4.51 -24.81 15.82
C SER A 98 -3.98 -24.23 14.51
N GLN A 99 -4.80 -24.27 13.44
CA GLN A 99 -4.46 -23.67 12.15
C GLN A 99 -4.25 -22.14 12.27
N MET A 100 -5.15 -21.45 12.99
CA MET A 100 -5.04 -20.00 13.22
C MET A 100 -3.76 -19.63 13.96
N LYS A 101 -3.43 -20.35 15.04
CA LYS A 101 -2.21 -20.11 15.80
C LYS A 101 -0.96 -20.33 14.93
N ALA A 102 -0.92 -21.42 14.15
CA ALA A 102 0.20 -21.71 13.26
C ALA A 102 0.39 -20.62 12.19
N MET A 103 -0.71 -20.16 11.59
CA MET A 103 -0.70 -19.08 10.59
C MET A 103 -0.22 -17.75 11.17
N LEU A 104 -0.72 -17.35 12.34
CA LEU A 104 -0.28 -16.12 13.01
C LEU A 104 1.19 -16.20 13.42
N LEU A 105 1.64 -17.35 13.94
CA LEU A 105 3.05 -17.54 14.30
C LEU A 105 3.93 -17.43 13.06
N LYS A 106 3.57 -18.13 11.97
CA LYS A 106 4.28 -18.04 10.69
C LYS A 106 4.39 -16.58 10.24
N ARG A 107 3.26 -15.85 10.24
CA ARG A 107 3.20 -14.45 9.83
C ARG A 107 4.11 -13.57 10.69
N LEU A 108 4.13 -13.79 12.00
CA LEU A 108 5.00 -13.09 12.95
C LEU A 108 6.48 -13.36 12.68
N TRP A 109 6.90 -14.63 12.56
CA TRP A 109 8.29 -15.00 12.29
C TRP A 109 8.76 -14.47 10.94
N SER A 110 7.91 -14.55 9.92
CA SER A 110 8.18 -13.97 8.61
C SER A 110 8.31 -12.44 8.67
N GLY A 111 7.42 -11.77 9.40
CA GLY A 111 7.47 -10.32 9.60
C GLY A 111 8.77 -9.89 10.29
N LEU A 112 9.13 -10.55 11.41
CA LEU A 112 10.36 -10.27 12.17
C LEU A 112 11.65 -10.51 11.36
N ARG A 113 11.62 -11.45 10.42
CA ARG A 113 12.74 -11.74 9.53
C ARG A 113 12.87 -10.71 8.40
N ASP A 114 11.77 -10.15 7.92
CA ASP A 114 11.75 -9.17 6.83
C ASP A 114 11.94 -7.73 7.34
N ARG A 115 13.14 -7.43 7.85
CA ARG A 115 13.48 -6.11 8.43
C ARG A 115 13.28 -4.93 7.47
N ARG A 116 13.41 -5.16 6.17
CA ARG A 116 13.21 -4.11 5.15
C ARG A 116 11.74 -3.71 5.08
N MET A 117 10.84 -4.69 5.06
CA MET A 117 9.40 -4.43 5.05
C MET A 117 8.94 -3.77 6.35
N GLN A 118 9.46 -4.20 7.51
CA GLN A 118 9.15 -3.56 8.80
C GLN A 118 9.61 -2.11 8.88
N CYS A 119 10.77 -1.78 8.32
CA CYS A 119 11.27 -0.41 8.25
C CYS A 119 10.32 0.47 7.40
N PHE A 120 9.93 0.00 6.23
CA PHE A 120 8.98 0.71 5.38
C PHE A 120 7.57 0.82 5.97
N GLN A 121 7.14 -0.16 6.78
CA GLN A 121 5.81 -0.19 7.38
C GLN A 121 5.67 0.66 8.65
N ILE A 122 6.74 0.78 9.45
CA ILE A 122 6.68 1.44 10.76
C ILE A 122 7.54 2.71 10.77
N VAL A 123 8.82 2.60 10.37
CA VAL A 123 9.77 3.72 10.49
C VAL A 123 9.44 4.82 9.49
N CYS A 124 9.15 4.46 8.23
CA CYS A 124 8.88 5.45 7.19
C CYS A 124 7.64 6.33 7.51
N PRO A 125 6.47 5.76 7.88
CA PRO A 125 5.31 6.56 8.24
C PRO A 125 5.55 7.50 9.43
N VAL A 126 6.17 6.98 10.49
CA VAL A 126 6.48 7.73 11.71
C VAL A 126 7.46 8.87 11.42
N LEU A 127 8.51 8.60 10.63
CA LEU A 127 9.50 9.60 10.25
C LEU A 127 8.92 10.68 9.34
N CYS A 128 8.07 10.30 8.36
CA CYS A 128 7.36 11.26 7.51
C CYS A 128 6.46 12.19 8.33
N ILE A 129 5.66 11.66 9.26
CA ILE A 129 4.80 12.47 10.12
C ILE A 129 5.64 13.34 11.06
N PHE A 130 6.73 12.81 11.61
CA PHE A 130 7.63 13.60 12.44
C PHE A 130 8.23 14.79 11.67
N ILE A 131 8.69 14.57 10.44
CA ILE A 131 9.17 15.64 9.55
C ILE A 131 8.04 16.63 9.23
N ALA A 132 6.83 16.14 8.94
CA ALA A 132 5.67 16.98 8.70
C ALA A 132 5.38 17.92 9.89
N MET A 133 5.44 17.38 11.11
CA MET A 133 5.25 18.15 12.33
C MET A 133 6.38 19.15 12.56
N LEU A 134 7.64 18.78 12.30
CA LEU A 134 8.77 19.72 12.35
C LEU A 134 8.61 20.87 11.37
N LEU A 135 8.18 20.59 10.12
CA LEU A 135 7.92 21.62 9.13
C LEU A 135 6.75 22.53 9.55
N SER A 136 5.76 21.98 10.25
CA SER A 136 4.64 22.77 10.79
C SER A 136 5.02 23.76 11.90
N LEU A 137 6.20 23.59 12.52
CA LEU A 137 6.73 24.56 13.50
C LEU A 137 7.26 25.84 12.84
N ILE A 138 7.48 25.83 11.52
CA ILE A 138 7.89 27.00 10.77
C ILE A 138 6.69 27.93 10.65
N LYS A 139 6.57 28.86 11.60
CA LYS A 139 5.55 29.91 11.57
C LYS A 139 5.97 30.96 10.54
N PHE A 140 5.15 31.13 9.51
CA PHE A 140 5.16 32.35 8.72
C PHE A 140 4.40 33.41 9.53
N ASP A 141 5.12 34.14 10.40
CA ASP A 141 4.53 35.24 11.15
C ASP A 141 4.12 36.36 10.17
N MET A 142 2.85 36.32 9.74
CA MET A 142 2.22 37.47 9.12
C MET A 142 1.88 38.45 10.25
N PRO A 143 2.44 39.68 10.26
CA PRO A 143 2.15 40.65 11.33
C PRO A 143 0.66 41.02 11.31
N GLN A 144 -0.07 40.58 12.34
CA GLN A 144 -1.53 40.78 12.47
C GLN A 144 -1.91 42.19 12.93
N GLU A 145 -0.96 42.93 13.49
CA GLU A 145 -1.13 44.28 13.99
C GLU A 145 -0.02 45.16 13.39
N LEU A 146 -0.42 46.19 12.65
CA LEU A 146 0.49 47.16 12.05
C LEU A 146 0.38 48.48 12.81
N VAL A 147 1.48 48.92 13.43
CA VAL A 147 1.58 50.27 13.99
C VAL A 147 1.75 51.25 12.83
N LEU A 148 0.82 52.19 12.70
CA LEU A 148 0.83 53.19 11.64
C LEU A 148 1.79 54.33 12.01
N ASP A 149 3.07 54.11 11.75
CA ASP A 149 4.15 55.09 11.90
C ASP A 149 5.12 54.95 10.71
N TYR A 150 5.85 56.01 10.37
CA TYR A 150 6.83 55.95 9.27
C TYR A 150 7.99 55.01 9.55
N GLY A 151 8.19 54.61 10.81
CA GLY A 151 9.13 53.55 11.20
C GLY A 151 8.80 52.17 10.64
N MET A 152 7.61 51.95 10.06
CA MET A 152 7.27 50.69 9.38
C MET A 152 7.98 50.54 8.02
N PHE A 153 8.45 51.65 7.44
CA PHE A 153 9.23 51.63 6.22
C PHE A 153 10.71 51.47 6.57
N SER A 154 11.27 50.28 6.35
CA SER A 154 12.69 50.01 6.56
C SER A 154 13.55 50.65 5.45
N THR A 155 13.67 51.98 5.45
CA THR A 155 14.49 52.72 4.50
C THR A 155 15.87 53.04 5.08
N PRO A 156 16.95 53.00 4.28
CA PRO A 156 18.32 53.30 4.75
C PRO A 156 18.50 54.78 5.13
N LEU A 157 17.69 55.66 4.55
CA LEU A 157 17.59 57.08 4.90
C LEU A 157 16.26 57.34 5.58
N LYS A 158 16.23 58.29 6.52
CA LYS A 158 14.97 58.69 7.17
C LYS A 158 14.03 59.29 6.12
N PRO A 159 12.76 58.87 6.11
CA PRO A 159 11.79 59.44 5.20
C PRO A 159 11.49 60.89 5.54
N VAL A 160 11.26 61.67 4.50
CA VAL A 160 10.96 63.10 4.61
C VAL A 160 9.48 63.34 4.34
N VAL A 161 8.86 64.12 5.21
CA VAL A 161 7.50 64.63 5.01
C VAL A 161 7.58 66.05 4.50
N LEU A 162 7.07 66.27 3.30
CA LEU A 162 7.00 67.61 2.71
C LEU A 162 5.87 68.39 3.38
N THR A 163 6.19 69.57 3.90
CA THR A 163 5.23 70.41 4.62
C THR A 163 5.18 71.78 3.99
N ARG A 164 3.98 72.37 4.04
CA ARG A 164 3.76 73.73 3.59
C ARG A 164 2.91 74.47 4.62
N GLY A 165 3.46 75.54 5.19
CA GLY A 165 2.75 76.45 6.10
C GLY A 165 2.25 75.78 7.39
N CYS A 166 2.85 74.65 7.78
CA CYS A 166 2.42 73.89 8.95
C CYS A 166 3.01 74.41 10.26
N ASP A 167 3.80 75.49 10.24
CA ASP A 167 4.45 76.07 11.43
C ASP A 167 3.45 76.57 12.48
N GLU A 168 2.31 77.12 12.05
CA GLU A 168 1.26 77.58 12.94
C GLU A 168 0.56 76.42 13.67
N LEU A 169 0.52 75.23 13.04
CA LEU A 169 -0.21 74.06 13.53
C LEU A 169 0.67 73.06 14.30
N TRP A 170 1.93 72.90 13.89
CA TRP A 170 2.87 71.92 14.43
C TRP A 170 4.06 72.54 15.17
N GLY A 171 4.25 73.86 15.08
CA GLY A 171 5.42 74.56 15.59
C GLY A 171 6.67 74.36 14.71
N VAL A 172 7.67 75.22 14.88
CA VAL A 172 8.87 75.30 14.02
C VAL A 172 9.76 74.04 14.10
N SER A 173 9.67 73.27 15.19
CA SER A 173 10.46 72.04 15.41
C SER A 173 9.64 70.75 15.41
N GLY A 174 8.33 70.82 15.15
CA GLY A 174 7.46 69.65 15.12
C GLY A 174 7.71 68.78 13.89
N ALA A 175 8.25 67.58 14.08
CA ALA A 175 8.38 66.56 13.04
C ALA A 175 7.61 65.29 13.41
N PRO A 176 6.96 64.63 12.44
CA PRO A 176 6.41 63.29 12.63
C PRO A 176 7.47 62.30 13.11
N LYS A 177 7.09 61.39 14.00
CA LYS A 177 7.99 60.40 14.57
C LYS A 177 8.59 59.55 13.44
N GLY A 178 9.89 59.24 13.52
CA GLY A 178 10.57 58.45 12.49
C GLY A 178 10.79 59.15 11.15
N THR A 179 10.50 60.46 11.05
CA THR A 179 10.68 61.24 9.81
C THR A 179 11.46 62.52 10.05
N GLU A 180 11.95 63.11 8.97
CA GLU A 180 12.43 64.48 8.96
C GLU A 180 11.42 65.38 8.24
N ARG A 181 11.20 66.58 8.78
CA ARG A 181 10.31 67.57 8.18
C ARG A 181 11.09 68.40 7.17
N SER A 182 10.58 68.52 5.95
CA SER A 182 11.07 69.49 4.98
C SER A 182 9.95 70.48 4.69
N GLU A 183 10.10 71.69 5.21
CA GLU A 183 9.17 72.80 4.99
C GLU A 183 9.59 73.57 3.74
N THR A 184 8.67 73.74 2.80
CA THR A 184 8.97 74.35 1.49
C THR A 184 8.47 75.79 1.38
N HIS A 185 7.63 76.26 2.31
CA HIS A 185 7.09 77.63 2.34
C HIS A 185 6.39 78.09 1.04
N PHE A 186 5.87 77.17 0.23
CA PHE A 186 5.15 77.53 -1.00
C PHE A 186 3.83 78.29 -0.74
N GLN A 187 3.30 78.96 -1.78
CA GLN A 187 2.10 79.80 -1.70
C GLN A 187 0.77 79.12 -2.04
N THR A 188 0.76 78.03 -2.81
CA THR A 188 -0.39 77.09 -2.88
C THR A 188 0.03 75.62 -2.74
N GLY A 189 -0.88 74.74 -2.31
CA GLY A 189 -0.65 73.30 -2.26
C GLY A 189 -0.41 72.72 -3.65
N GLY A 190 -0.94 73.37 -4.70
CA GLY A 190 -0.61 73.08 -6.09
C GLY A 190 0.90 73.17 -6.36
N MET A 191 1.55 74.25 -5.92
CA MET A 191 3.02 74.39 -6.06
C MET A 191 3.80 73.31 -5.31
N LEU A 192 3.29 72.86 -4.14
CA LEU A 192 3.89 71.74 -3.42
C LEU A 192 3.76 70.43 -4.20
N SER A 193 2.61 70.21 -4.85
CA SER A 193 2.36 69.07 -5.73
C SER A 193 3.28 69.09 -6.94
N ASP A 194 3.40 70.23 -7.61
CA ASP A 194 4.26 70.42 -8.78
C ASP A 194 5.72 70.18 -8.42
N PHE A 195 6.20 70.74 -7.29
CA PHE A 195 7.54 70.48 -6.78
C PHE A 195 7.78 68.99 -6.49
N ALA A 196 6.82 68.32 -5.84
CA ALA A 196 6.93 66.91 -5.51
C ALA A 196 7.01 66.03 -6.78
N PHE A 197 6.30 66.42 -7.84
CA PHE A 197 6.31 65.74 -9.13
C PHE A 197 7.59 66.01 -9.92
N ASP A 198 8.01 67.27 -10.04
CA ASP A 198 9.20 67.69 -10.78
C ASP A 198 10.50 67.11 -10.18
N THR A 199 10.54 66.98 -8.86
CA THR A 199 11.71 66.45 -8.14
C THR A 199 11.57 64.96 -7.80
N TRP A 200 10.62 64.25 -8.42
CA TRP A 200 10.39 62.83 -8.17
C TRP A 200 11.60 61.96 -8.53
N TYR A 201 12.37 62.29 -9.56
CA TYR A 201 13.56 61.49 -9.93
C TYR A 201 14.87 61.98 -9.30
N THR A 202 14.86 63.13 -8.62
CA THR A 202 16.07 63.80 -8.14
C THR A 202 16.17 63.87 -6.61
N HIS A 203 15.14 63.42 -5.88
CA HIS A 203 15.18 63.40 -4.42
C HIS A 203 16.12 62.32 -3.89
N LYS A 204 16.96 62.68 -2.92
CA LYS A 204 17.91 61.77 -2.27
C LYS A 204 17.26 60.95 -1.15
N GLU A 205 16.31 61.55 -0.44
CA GLU A 205 15.63 60.97 0.72
C GLU A 205 14.21 60.54 0.36
N PRO A 206 13.73 59.38 0.85
CA PRO A 206 12.44 58.84 0.45
C PRO A 206 11.29 59.74 0.90
N ARG A 207 10.47 60.19 -0.06
CA ARG A 207 9.29 61.03 0.19
C ARG A 207 8.04 60.17 0.16
N LEU A 208 7.52 59.88 1.34
CA LEU A 208 6.38 58.98 1.50
C LEU A 208 5.06 59.73 1.60
N GLY A 209 5.07 60.99 2.05
CA GLY A 209 3.87 61.83 2.02
C GLY A 209 4.17 63.30 2.25
N GLY A 210 3.13 64.11 2.21
CA GLY A 210 3.21 65.54 2.50
C GLY A 210 1.91 66.12 3.00
N VAL A 211 1.98 67.30 3.60
CA VAL A 211 0.81 68.02 4.11
C VAL A 211 0.94 69.51 3.74
N SER A 212 -0.07 70.03 3.05
CA SER A 212 -0.28 71.47 2.90
C SER A 212 -1.24 71.91 4.01
N CYS A 213 -0.76 72.77 4.91
CA CYS A 213 -1.57 73.35 5.97
C CYS A 213 -2.13 74.71 5.53
N ASN A 214 -3.35 75.02 5.97
CA ASN A 214 -4.06 76.28 5.71
C ASN A 214 -4.13 76.66 4.22
N GLU A 215 -4.56 75.72 3.39
CA GLU A 215 -4.66 75.90 1.94
C GLU A 215 -5.62 77.05 1.57
N PRO A 216 -5.16 78.07 0.82
CA PRO A 216 -6.00 79.20 0.42
C PRO A 216 -6.96 78.89 -0.73
N THR A 217 -6.67 77.86 -1.53
CA THR A 217 -7.44 77.47 -2.73
C THR A 217 -8.68 76.63 -2.40
N LEU A 218 -8.76 76.06 -1.20
CA LEU A 218 -9.91 75.30 -0.72
C LEU A 218 -10.98 76.25 -0.15
N VAL A 219 -12.08 76.41 -0.86
CA VAL A 219 -13.27 77.13 -0.36
C VAL A 219 -14.24 76.10 0.23
N PRO A 220 -14.45 76.05 1.55
CA PRO A 220 -15.36 75.10 2.14
C PRO A 220 -16.82 75.48 1.81
N PRO A 221 -17.72 74.50 1.59
CA PRO A 221 -19.14 74.76 1.39
C PRO A 221 -19.85 75.27 2.67
N PHE A 222 -19.21 75.18 3.84
CA PHE A 222 -19.77 75.62 5.13
C PHE A 222 -18.80 76.52 5.89
N VAL A 223 -19.31 77.62 6.45
CA VAL A 223 -18.57 78.75 7.07
C VAL A 223 -17.85 78.39 8.38
N PHE A 224 -18.13 77.24 8.98
CA PHE A 224 -17.69 76.90 10.34
C PHE A 224 -16.34 76.16 10.45
N THR A 225 -15.69 75.78 9.35
CA THR A 225 -14.38 75.10 9.39
C THR A 225 -13.23 76.07 9.09
N LYS A 226 -12.42 76.38 10.11
CA LYS A 226 -11.25 77.28 9.99
C LYS A 226 -9.98 76.59 9.49
N VAL A 227 -9.87 75.27 9.60
CA VAL A 227 -8.65 74.52 9.25
C VAL A 227 -8.83 73.87 7.87
N ARG A 228 -7.91 74.14 6.94
CA ARG A 228 -7.96 73.68 5.55
C ARG A 228 -6.67 72.98 5.19
N ASN A 229 -6.63 71.66 5.26
CA ASN A 229 -5.39 70.91 5.04
C ASN A 229 -5.55 69.92 3.89
N ILE A 230 -4.55 69.84 3.02
CA ILE A 230 -4.44 68.84 1.95
C ILE A 230 -3.38 67.84 2.34
N HIS A 231 -3.73 66.56 2.30
CA HIS A 231 -2.79 65.45 2.49
C HIS A 231 -2.36 64.90 1.14
N PHE A 232 -1.05 64.90 0.91
CA PHE A 232 -0.42 64.24 -0.22
C PHE A 232 0.00 62.84 0.22
N VAL A 233 -0.58 61.84 -0.45
CA VAL A 233 -0.30 60.43 -0.17
C VAL A 233 0.41 59.82 -1.37
N ASN A 234 1.54 59.18 -1.11
CA ASN A 234 2.21 58.39 -2.13
C ASN A 234 1.51 57.01 -2.24
N THR A 235 0.88 56.75 -3.38
CA THR A 235 0.12 55.51 -3.63
C THR A 235 0.99 54.29 -3.90
N SER A 236 2.31 54.47 -4.10
CA SER A 236 3.25 53.33 -4.22
C SER A 236 3.40 52.53 -2.92
N SER A 237 2.96 53.09 -1.78
CA SER A 237 2.94 52.41 -0.50
C SER A 237 1.50 52.11 -0.06
N HIS A 238 1.22 50.84 0.19
CA HIS A 238 -0.12 50.33 0.53
C HIS A 238 -0.75 50.97 1.78
N HIS A 239 0.07 51.41 2.74
CA HIS A 239 -0.40 51.90 4.04
C HIS A 239 -0.21 53.41 4.24
N GLN A 240 0.23 54.13 3.20
CA GLN A 240 0.60 55.54 3.31
C GLN A 240 -0.57 56.44 3.68
N GLY A 241 -1.78 56.14 3.19
CA GLY A 241 -2.98 56.91 3.55
C GLY A 241 -3.27 56.88 5.05
N GLY A 242 -3.20 55.69 5.66
CA GLY A 242 -3.38 55.53 7.11
C GLY A 242 -2.28 56.21 7.92
N VAL A 243 -1.02 56.11 7.47
CA VAL A 243 0.12 56.74 8.16
C VAL A 243 0.09 58.27 8.06
N ALA A 244 -0.25 58.83 6.90
CA ALA A 244 -0.36 60.28 6.73
C ALA A 244 -1.40 60.90 7.69
N LEU A 245 -2.51 60.19 7.90
CA LEU A 245 -3.56 60.62 8.81
C LEU A 245 -3.18 60.42 10.28
N ALA A 246 -2.61 59.25 10.62
CA ALA A 246 -2.12 58.95 11.97
C ALA A 246 -1.06 59.97 12.44
N THR A 247 -0.08 60.27 11.59
CA THR A 247 0.98 61.23 11.92
C THR A 247 0.47 62.66 12.03
N TYR A 248 -0.52 63.05 11.23
CA TYR A 248 -1.16 64.35 11.36
C TYR A 248 -1.87 64.53 12.71
N TYR A 249 -2.64 63.53 13.16
CA TYR A 249 -3.29 63.57 14.47
C TYR A 249 -2.30 63.52 15.64
N ASP A 250 -1.21 62.74 15.52
CA ASP A 250 -0.13 62.71 16.51
C ASP A 250 0.49 64.11 16.71
N GLN A 251 0.75 64.84 15.62
CA GLN A 251 1.29 66.20 15.69
C GLN A 251 0.29 67.21 16.26
N LEU A 252 -1.00 67.10 15.93
CA LEU A 252 -2.05 67.93 16.54
C LEU A 252 -2.10 67.76 18.05
N VAL A 253 -1.99 66.52 18.56
CA VAL A 253 -2.01 66.27 20.00
C VAL A 253 -0.76 66.79 20.69
N LYS A 254 0.41 66.75 20.04
CA LYS A 254 1.62 67.40 20.55
C LYS A 254 1.45 68.90 20.72
N HIS A 255 0.80 69.54 19.74
CA HIS A 255 0.54 70.97 19.77
C HIS A 255 -0.49 71.36 20.85
N VAL A 256 -1.59 70.61 20.98
CA VAL A 256 -2.69 70.95 21.90
C VAL A 256 -2.38 70.62 23.36
N LYS A 257 -1.71 69.49 23.63
CA LYS A 257 -1.54 68.96 25.00
C LYS A 257 -0.15 69.21 25.57
N SER A 258 0.88 68.66 24.92
CA SER A 258 2.28 68.78 25.36
C SER A 258 3.21 68.18 24.29
N PRO A 259 4.47 68.64 24.16
CA PRO A 259 5.41 68.16 23.14
C PRO A 259 5.74 66.65 23.24
N ASN A 260 5.52 66.04 24.42
CA ASN A 260 5.77 64.61 24.66
C ASN A 260 4.51 63.73 24.51
N ALA A 261 3.34 64.31 24.25
CA ALA A 261 2.13 63.52 24.03
C ALA A 261 2.20 62.82 22.67
N TYR A 262 1.79 61.55 22.60
CA TYR A 262 1.68 60.83 21.34
C TYR A 262 0.42 59.98 21.31
N ILE A 263 -0.13 59.74 20.12
CA ILE A 263 -1.21 58.77 19.91
C ILE A 263 -0.63 57.56 19.17
N LYS A 264 -0.84 56.37 19.73
CA LYS A 264 -0.53 55.12 19.04
C LYS A 264 -1.70 54.72 18.14
N HIS A 265 -1.50 54.82 16.83
CA HIS A 265 -2.45 54.33 15.83
C HIS A 265 -2.05 52.92 15.39
N THR A 266 -2.99 51.97 15.45
CA THR A 266 -2.78 50.59 15.02
C THR A 266 -3.87 50.20 14.04
N ALA A 267 -3.47 49.66 12.88
CA ALA A 267 -4.36 48.95 11.99
C ALA A 267 -4.29 47.45 12.34
N ALA A 268 -5.43 46.87 12.65
CA ALA A 268 -5.59 45.44 12.85
C ALA A 268 -6.73 44.95 11.97
N VAL A 269 -6.64 43.72 11.49
CA VAL A 269 -7.72 43.08 10.76
C VAL A 269 -8.87 42.82 11.74
N PHE A 270 -10.10 43.21 11.38
CA PHE A 270 -11.30 43.15 12.23
C PHE A 270 -11.66 41.71 12.63
N ASP A 271 -11.29 40.74 11.79
CA ASP A 271 -11.40 39.31 12.06
C ASP A 271 -10.00 38.71 11.89
N LYS A 272 -9.28 38.46 12.99
CA LYS A 272 -7.90 37.96 12.93
C LYS A 272 -7.93 36.56 12.29
N PRO A 273 -7.54 36.38 11.01
CA PRO A 273 -7.39 35.02 10.51
C PRO A 273 -6.23 34.40 11.28
N ASP A 274 -6.39 33.16 11.74
CA ASP A 274 -5.26 32.42 12.31
C ASP A 274 -4.13 32.44 11.27
N PRO A 275 -2.88 32.74 11.66
CA PRO A 275 -1.78 33.02 10.73
C PRO A 275 -1.37 31.79 9.89
N SER A 276 -1.92 30.61 10.17
CA SER A 276 -1.85 29.45 9.29
C SER A 276 -2.81 29.63 8.13
N SER A 277 -2.30 30.14 7.01
CA SER A 277 -3.04 30.16 5.73
C SER A 277 -3.66 28.79 5.47
N ALA A 278 -4.88 28.74 4.90
CA ALA A 278 -5.52 27.47 4.51
C ALA A 278 -4.58 26.58 3.67
N LEU A 279 -3.71 27.21 2.87
CA LEU A 279 -2.64 26.55 2.12
C LEU A 279 -1.63 25.83 3.05
N THR A 280 -1.19 26.44 4.14
CA THR A 280 -0.30 25.80 5.13
C THR A 280 -0.95 24.57 5.75
N PHE A 281 -2.24 24.64 6.09
CA PHE A 281 -2.98 23.47 6.58
C PHE A 281 -3.06 22.37 5.54
N ILE A 282 -3.35 22.72 4.28
CA ILE A 282 -3.34 21.76 3.18
C ILE A 282 -1.96 21.13 3.05
N PHE A 283 -0.86 21.90 3.01
CA PHE A 283 0.51 21.36 2.99
C PHE A 283 0.80 20.38 4.13
N VAL A 284 0.36 20.66 5.35
CA VAL A 284 0.50 19.73 6.47
C VAL A 284 -0.35 18.47 6.28
N GLY A 285 -1.59 18.61 5.81
CA GLY A 285 -2.47 17.47 5.49
C GLY A 285 -1.86 16.55 4.43
N ILE A 286 -1.22 17.12 3.41
CA ILE A 286 -0.52 16.38 2.34
C ILE A 286 0.62 15.53 2.92
N LEU A 287 1.42 16.11 3.79
CA LEU A 287 2.55 15.41 4.41
C LEU A 287 2.07 14.30 5.37
N ILE A 288 0.86 14.41 5.92
CA ILE A 288 0.21 13.36 6.70
C ILE A 288 -0.39 12.27 5.79
N MET A 289 -0.80 12.60 4.56
CA MET A 289 -1.38 11.62 3.62
C MET A 289 -0.38 10.68 2.97
N ILE A 290 0.82 11.18 2.62
CA ILE A 290 1.88 10.35 2.05
C ILE A 290 2.12 9.07 2.87
N PRO A 291 2.38 9.15 4.19
CA PRO A 291 2.66 7.98 5.00
C PRO A 291 1.47 7.02 5.16
N MET A 292 0.24 7.52 5.03
CA MET A 292 -0.96 6.68 5.06
C MET A 292 -1.06 5.76 3.85
N SER A 293 -0.55 6.17 2.68
CA SER A 293 -0.55 5.33 1.47
C SER A 293 0.45 4.16 1.51
N PHE A 294 1.48 4.21 2.36
CA PHE A 294 2.46 3.11 2.53
C PHE A 294 1.91 1.93 3.33
N LEU A 295 0.92 2.14 4.19
CA LEU A 295 0.40 1.11 5.08
C LEU A 295 -0.32 -0.01 4.31
N PRO A 296 -1.30 0.26 3.42
CA PRO A 296 -1.98 -0.79 2.66
C PRO A 296 -1.07 -1.49 1.63
N SER A 297 -0.07 -0.79 1.08
CA SER A 297 0.81 -1.38 0.06
C SER A 297 1.61 -2.59 0.58
N ASN A 298 1.97 -2.60 1.86
CA ASN A 298 2.66 -3.73 2.50
C ASN A 298 1.77 -4.97 2.64
N ALA A 299 0.49 -4.78 2.97
CA ALA A 299 -0.47 -5.89 3.07
C ALA A 299 -0.66 -6.58 1.70
N VAL A 300 -0.76 -5.79 0.62
CA VAL A 300 -0.81 -6.32 -0.76
C VAL A 300 0.45 -7.09 -1.12
N ALA A 301 1.61 -6.46 -0.89
CA ALA A 301 2.91 -7.02 -1.26
C ALA A 301 3.12 -8.40 -0.63
N TRP A 302 2.71 -8.58 0.62
CA TRP A 302 2.84 -9.87 1.30
C TRP A 302 1.97 -10.96 0.67
N VAL A 303 0.68 -10.68 0.44
CA VAL A 303 -0.24 -11.69 -0.14
C VAL A 303 0.23 -12.11 -1.53
N VAL A 304 0.69 -11.15 -2.34
CA VAL A 304 1.25 -11.45 -3.68
C VAL A 304 2.54 -12.26 -3.55
N LYS A 305 3.44 -11.90 -2.61
CA LYS A 305 4.66 -12.66 -2.34
C LYS A 305 4.35 -14.11 -1.97
N GLU A 306 3.34 -14.38 -1.14
CA GLU A 306 2.97 -15.76 -0.79
C GLU A 306 2.46 -16.59 -1.98
N ARG A 307 1.80 -15.94 -2.95
CA ARG A 307 1.39 -16.58 -4.21
C ARG A 307 2.58 -16.83 -5.13
N GLU A 308 3.43 -15.82 -5.30
CA GLU A 308 4.63 -15.89 -6.15
C GLU A 308 5.60 -16.99 -5.67
N CYS A 309 5.76 -17.14 -4.36
CA CYS A 309 6.61 -18.18 -3.76
C CYS A 309 5.98 -19.58 -3.77
N GLY A 310 4.72 -19.74 -4.21
CA GLY A 310 3.97 -20.99 -4.11
C GLY A 310 3.59 -21.44 -2.69
N SER A 311 3.99 -20.67 -1.66
CA SER A 311 3.71 -21.00 -0.25
C SER A 311 2.21 -21.04 0.04
N MET A 312 1.42 -20.15 -0.56
CA MET A 312 -0.03 -20.14 -0.41
C MET A 312 -0.65 -21.44 -0.99
N HIS A 313 -0.16 -21.91 -2.13
CA HIS A 313 -0.64 -23.14 -2.75
C HIS A 313 -0.32 -24.36 -1.89
N LEU A 314 0.90 -24.45 -1.36
CA LEU A 314 1.32 -25.53 -0.47
C LEU A 314 0.44 -25.62 0.80
N GLN A 315 0.08 -24.47 1.38
CA GLN A 315 -0.81 -24.42 2.55
C GLN A 315 -2.23 -24.92 2.23
N LYS A 316 -2.76 -24.54 1.05
CA LYS A 316 -4.07 -25.00 0.60
C LYS A 316 -4.08 -26.52 0.35
N ILE A 317 -3.03 -27.07 -0.25
CA ILE A 317 -2.86 -28.54 -0.42
C ILE A 317 -2.78 -29.24 0.94
N SER A 318 -2.11 -28.62 1.91
CA SER A 318 -1.99 -29.15 3.28
C SER A 318 -3.28 -29.09 4.10
N GLY A 319 -4.43 -28.70 3.50
CA GLY A 319 -5.74 -28.67 4.16
C GLY A 319 -6.02 -27.43 4.99
N LEU A 320 -5.32 -26.31 4.75
CA LEU A 320 -5.62 -25.05 5.43
C LEU A 320 -7.02 -24.53 5.04
N ASN A 321 -7.85 -24.22 6.03
CA ASN A 321 -9.14 -23.58 5.77
C ASN A 321 -8.93 -22.15 5.24
N TYR A 322 -9.61 -21.80 4.14
CA TYR A 322 -9.49 -20.49 3.50
C TYR A 322 -9.89 -19.33 4.43
N LEU A 323 -10.90 -19.51 5.31
CA LEU A 323 -11.30 -18.50 6.29
C LEU A 323 -10.20 -18.25 7.33
N VAL A 324 -9.47 -19.30 7.72
CA VAL A 324 -8.34 -19.18 8.63
C VAL A 324 -7.21 -18.41 7.97
N TYR A 325 -6.92 -18.66 6.68
CA TYR A 325 -5.90 -17.94 5.94
C TYR A 325 -6.15 -16.43 5.91
N TRP A 326 -7.34 -16.01 5.46
CA TRP A 326 -7.68 -14.58 5.37
C TRP A 326 -7.85 -13.93 6.74
N GLY A 327 -8.46 -14.64 7.70
CA GLY A 327 -8.61 -14.15 9.07
C GLY A 327 -7.28 -13.94 9.78
N ALA A 328 -6.33 -14.87 9.64
CA ALA A 328 -4.99 -14.74 10.24
C ALA A 328 -4.22 -13.55 9.65
N ASN A 329 -4.27 -13.39 8.32
CA ASN A 329 -3.63 -12.25 7.65
C ASN A 329 -4.26 -10.93 8.08
N PHE A 330 -5.60 -10.85 8.09
CA PHE A 330 -6.32 -9.65 8.50
C PHE A 330 -6.02 -9.23 9.94
N ILE A 331 -6.02 -10.17 10.88
CA ILE A 331 -5.69 -9.90 12.29
C ILE A 331 -4.26 -9.37 12.40
N PHE A 332 -3.29 -10.02 11.74
CA PHE A 332 -1.90 -9.61 11.81
C PHE A 332 -1.67 -8.21 11.22
N ASP A 333 -2.21 -7.95 10.02
CA ASP A 333 -2.03 -6.67 9.33
C ASP A 333 -2.79 -5.53 10.05
N THR A 334 -3.96 -5.82 10.64
CA THR A 334 -4.70 -4.86 11.47
C THR A 334 -3.93 -4.50 12.75
N VAL A 335 -3.33 -5.48 13.43
CA VAL A 335 -2.50 -5.22 14.61
C VAL A 335 -1.26 -4.39 14.25
N ALA A 336 -0.60 -4.72 13.13
CA ALA A 336 0.56 -3.96 12.66
C ALA A 336 0.17 -2.51 12.29
N TYR A 337 -0.98 -2.32 11.63
CA TYR A 337 -1.52 -1.00 11.37
C TYR A 337 -1.81 -0.23 12.66
N PHE A 338 -2.44 -0.87 13.64
CA PHE A 338 -2.80 -0.26 14.91
C PHE A 338 -1.58 0.26 15.67
N ILE A 339 -0.45 -0.47 15.63
CA ILE A 339 0.83 -0.01 16.18
C ILE A 339 1.30 1.27 15.48
N SER A 340 1.31 1.29 14.15
CA SER A 340 1.69 2.50 13.39
C SER A 340 0.76 3.68 13.70
N MET A 341 -0.55 3.44 13.79
CA MET A 341 -1.55 4.46 14.11
C MET A 341 -1.34 5.08 15.51
N ILE A 342 -1.09 4.26 16.54
CA ILE A 342 -0.76 4.76 17.89
C ILE A 342 0.50 5.62 17.86
N LEU A 343 1.54 5.21 17.14
CA LEU A 343 2.77 6.00 17.02
C LEU A 343 2.52 7.35 16.33
N CYS A 344 1.66 7.38 15.31
CA CYS A 344 1.25 8.62 14.64
C CYS A 344 0.51 9.56 15.61
N LEU A 345 -0.48 9.04 16.35
CA LEU A 345 -1.24 9.82 17.33
C LEU A 345 -0.35 10.33 18.48
N LEU A 346 0.62 9.52 18.92
CA LEU A 346 1.60 9.91 19.93
C LEU A 346 2.47 11.08 19.44
N ILE A 347 2.87 11.08 18.16
CA ILE A 347 3.57 12.23 17.57
C ILE A 347 2.67 13.47 17.61
N PHE A 348 1.41 13.38 17.18
CA PHE A 348 0.50 14.53 17.24
C PHE A 348 0.32 15.07 18.67
N ALA A 349 0.32 14.17 19.67
CA ALA A 349 0.27 14.54 21.08
C ALA A 349 1.56 15.23 21.57
N ILE A 350 2.74 14.73 21.18
CA ILE A 350 4.04 15.36 21.50
C ILE A 350 4.10 16.80 20.98
N PHE A 351 3.65 17.03 19.76
CA PHE A 351 3.63 18.36 19.14
C PHE A 351 2.41 19.21 19.54
N GLN A 352 1.57 18.72 20.45
CA GLN A 352 0.38 19.41 20.98
C GLN A 352 -0.57 19.94 19.89
N ARG A 353 -0.78 19.15 18.83
CA ARG A 353 -1.67 19.50 17.72
C ARG A 353 -3.13 19.35 18.13
N LYS A 354 -3.77 20.47 18.50
CA LYS A 354 -5.17 20.51 18.94
C LYS A 354 -6.16 20.13 17.85
N GLU A 355 -5.78 20.24 16.57
CA GLU A 355 -6.63 19.85 15.43
C GLU A 355 -6.90 18.33 15.44
N PHE A 356 -5.92 17.53 15.88
CA PHE A 356 -6.01 16.07 15.89
C PHE A 356 -6.26 15.49 17.29
N VAL A 357 -5.66 16.10 18.33
CA VAL A 357 -5.65 15.60 19.73
C VAL A 357 -6.39 16.56 20.68
N GLY A 358 -7.24 17.44 20.16
CA GLY A 358 -8.15 18.25 20.98
C GLY A 358 -9.19 17.37 21.69
N ASP A 359 -9.74 17.87 22.80
CA ASP A 359 -10.69 17.12 23.66
C ASP A 359 -11.90 16.58 22.85
N ASP A 360 -12.43 17.37 21.92
CA ASP A 360 -13.55 16.96 21.06
C ASP A 360 -13.09 16.16 19.81
N CYS A 361 -11.87 16.40 19.34
CA CYS A 361 -11.36 15.91 18.05
C CYS A 361 -10.70 14.53 18.16
N PHE A 362 -10.10 14.20 19.31
CA PHE A 362 -9.34 12.96 19.49
C PHE A 362 -10.16 11.72 19.12
N GLY A 363 -11.42 11.66 19.57
CA GLY A 363 -12.32 10.54 19.26
C GLY A 363 -12.60 10.42 17.75
N ALA A 364 -12.82 11.54 17.07
CA ALA A 364 -13.08 11.56 15.63
C ALA A 364 -11.82 11.16 14.83
N THR A 365 -10.66 11.72 15.18
CA THR A 365 -9.36 11.37 14.58
C THR A 365 -9.06 9.89 14.77
N PHE A 366 -9.22 9.35 15.99
CA PHE A 366 -9.01 7.93 16.26
C PHE A 366 -9.92 7.04 15.42
N THR A 367 -11.20 7.41 15.30
CA THR A 367 -12.20 6.62 14.59
C THR A 367 -11.95 6.59 13.07
N ILE A 368 -11.66 7.74 12.44
CA ILE A 368 -11.40 7.77 11.00
C ILE A 368 -10.09 7.06 10.64
N PHE A 369 -9.04 7.20 11.46
CA PHE A 369 -7.79 6.46 11.26
C PHE A 369 -8.01 4.95 11.43
N LEU A 370 -8.76 4.54 12.46
CA LEU A 370 -9.09 3.12 12.66
C LEU A 370 -9.86 2.54 11.48
N LEU A 371 -10.92 3.22 11.04
CA LEU A 371 -11.73 2.79 9.89
C LEU A 371 -10.87 2.71 8.63
N TYR A 372 -10.06 3.73 8.35
CA TYR A 372 -9.14 3.70 7.22
C TYR A 372 -8.19 2.50 7.26
N GLY A 373 -7.63 2.17 8.43
CA GLY A 373 -6.78 0.98 8.58
C GLY A 373 -7.49 -0.33 8.23
N LEU A 374 -8.71 -0.50 8.75
CA LEU A 374 -9.52 -1.70 8.48
C LEU A 374 -9.92 -1.77 7.00
N THR A 375 -10.39 -0.68 6.42
CA THR A 375 -10.84 -0.65 5.03
C THR A 375 -9.68 -0.82 4.06
N SER A 376 -8.55 -0.12 4.30
CA SER A 376 -7.39 -0.16 3.41
C SER A 376 -6.69 -1.52 3.41
N THR A 377 -6.65 -2.23 4.54
CA THR A 377 -6.09 -3.61 4.61
C THR A 377 -6.94 -4.61 3.82
N VAL A 378 -8.26 -4.54 3.94
CA VAL A 378 -9.16 -5.44 3.20
C VAL A 378 -9.24 -5.05 1.72
N GLY A 379 -9.27 -3.77 1.40
CA GLY A 379 -9.18 -3.26 0.03
C GLY A 379 -7.87 -3.66 -0.65
N ALA A 380 -6.77 -3.65 0.09
CA ALA A 380 -5.47 -4.18 -0.35
C ALA A 380 -5.57 -5.65 -0.79
N TYR A 381 -6.22 -6.51 0.00
CA TYR A 381 -6.43 -7.91 -0.38
C TYR A 381 -7.23 -8.06 -1.67
N ALA A 382 -8.26 -7.22 -1.88
CA ALA A 382 -9.07 -7.25 -3.10
C ALA A 382 -8.24 -6.89 -4.34
N VAL A 383 -7.41 -5.85 -4.23
CA VAL A 383 -6.52 -5.40 -5.29
C VAL A 383 -5.39 -6.39 -5.56
N SER A 384 -5.00 -7.20 -4.57
CA SER A 384 -3.90 -8.15 -4.70
C SER A 384 -4.05 -9.09 -5.90
N PHE A 385 -5.28 -9.51 -6.25
CA PHE A 385 -5.54 -10.47 -7.33
C PHE A 385 -5.21 -9.91 -8.73
N LEU A 386 -5.01 -8.60 -8.87
CA LEU A 386 -4.60 -7.97 -10.12
C LEU A 386 -3.10 -8.10 -10.40
N PHE A 387 -2.32 -8.60 -9.43
CA PHE A 387 -0.86 -8.63 -9.50
C PHE A 387 -0.30 -10.05 -9.30
N ASN A 388 0.71 -10.37 -10.12
CA ASN A 388 1.49 -11.61 -10.00
C ASN A 388 2.82 -11.41 -9.29
N GLU A 389 3.38 -10.19 -9.30
CA GLU A 389 4.69 -9.86 -8.74
C GLU A 389 4.57 -8.92 -7.54
N HIS A 390 5.22 -9.27 -6.42
CA HIS A 390 5.10 -8.53 -5.15
C HIS A 390 5.58 -7.07 -5.23
N SER A 391 6.70 -6.81 -5.90
CA SER A 391 7.31 -5.48 -5.99
C SER A 391 6.45 -4.52 -6.81
N SER A 392 5.92 -5.00 -7.95
CA SER A 392 4.99 -4.25 -8.79
C SER A 392 3.70 -3.90 -8.05
N ALA A 393 3.14 -4.86 -7.30
CA ALA A 393 1.94 -4.64 -6.50
C ALA A 393 2.14 -3.55 -5.44
N GLN A 394 3.27 -3.61 -4.72
CA GLN A 394 3.59 -2.61 -3.68
C GLN A 394 3.72 -1.20 -4.27
N MET A 395 4.52 -1.03 -5.31
CA MET A 395 4.74 0.28 -5.94
C MET A 395 3.47 0.85 -6.55
N SER A 396 2.66 0.00 -7.20
CA SER A 396 1.42 0.43 -7.85
C SER A 396 0.38 0.88 -6.83
N VAL A 397 0.16 0.11 -5.76
CA VAL A 397 -0.82 0.46 -4.71
C VAL A 397 -0.39 1.72 -3.97
N MET A 398 0.91 1.88 -3.72
CA MET A 398 1.47 3.09 -3.13
C MET A 398 1.27 4.31 -4.06
N ALA A 399 1.61 4.20 -5.34
CA ALA A 399 1.49 5.30 -6.30
C ALA A 399 0.02 5.70 -6.52
N VAL A 400 -0.86 4.73 -6.75
CA VAL A 400 -2.31 4.97 -6.91
C VAL A 400 -2.90 5.53 -5.61
N GLY A 401 -2.50 4.99 -4.46
CA GLY A 401 -2.90 5.51 -3.16
C GLY A 401 -2.51 6.97 -2.94
N LEU A 402 -1.32 7.38 -3.39
CA LEU A 402 -0.87 8.77 -3.35
C LEU A 402 -1.67 9.64 -4.34
N VAL A 403 -1.86 9.22 -5.59
CA VAL A 403 -2.64 10.03 -6.55
C VAL A 403 -4.07 10.23 -6.06
N LEU A 404 -4.74 9.17 -5.61
CA LEU A 404 -6.13 9.22 -5.17
C LEU A 404 -6.30 9.86 -3.79
N GLY A 405 -5.33 9.70 -2.88
CA GLY A 405 -5.40 10.28 -1.55
C GLY A 405 -4.92 11.73 -1.46
N PHE A 406 -4.04 12.16 -2.36
CA PHE A 406 -3.46 13.49 -2.33
C PHE A 406 -3.89 14.36 -3.52
N LEU A 407 -3.57 13.98 -4.76
CA LEU A 407 -3.81 14.84 -5.94
C LEU A 407 -5.30 15.06 -6.18
N LEU A 408 -6.11 14.02 -5.96
CA LEU A 408 -7.56 14.10 -6.11
C LEU A 408 -8.20 15.05 -5.07
N ASN A 409 -7.70 15.03 -3.83
CA ASN A 409 -8.15 15.93 -2.78
C ASN A 409 -7.82 17.40 -3.11
N ILE A 410 -6.63 17.70 -3.65
CA ILE A 410 -6.33 19.07 -4.13
C ILE A 410 -7.27 19.46 -5.27
N MET A 411 -7.46 18.57 -6.25
CA MET A 411 -8.29 18.88 -7.41
C MET A 411 -9.69 19.33 -6.97
N ILE A 412 -10.30 18.59 -6.04
CA ILE A 412 -11.62 18.91 -5.51
C ILE A 412 -11.61 20.20 -4.70
N PHE A 413 -10.59 20.40 -3.85
CA PHE A 413 -10.43 21.64 -3.10
C PHE A 413 -10.36 22.87 -4.03
N VAL A 414 -9.63 22.78 -5.15
CA VAL A 414 -9.56 23.87 -6.14
C VAL A 414 -10.91 24.13 -6.80
N ILE A 415 -11.70 23.08 -7.08
CA ILE A 415 -13.06 23.24 -7.65
C ILE A 415 -13.98 23.91 -6.62
N GLN A 416 -13.86 23.57 -5.33
CA GLN A 416 -14.62 24.18 -4.24
C GLN A 416 -14.28 25.66 -3.98
N LEU A 417 -13.19 26.19 -4.55
CA LEU A 417 -12.89 27.63 -4.47
C LEU A 417 -13.74 28.46 -5.43
N ASP A 418 -14.47 27.82 -6.35
CA ASP A 418 -15.33 28.48 -7.33
C ASP A 418 -16.80 28.18 -7.01
N ASP A 419 -17.49 29.16 -6.42
CA ASP A 419 -18.91 29.09 -6.02
C ASP A 419 -19.85 28.62 -7.16
N SER A 420 -19.46 28.77 -8.43
CA SER A 420 -20.27 28.34 -9.57
C SER A 420 -20.32 26.81 -9.75
N ASN A 421 -19.34 26.10 -9.18
CA ASN A 421 -19.12 24.66 -9.39
C ASN A 421 -19.45 23.79 -8.17
N ASP A 422 -20.10 24.32 -7.13
CA ASP A 422 -20.41 23.61 -5.88
C ASP A 422 -21.20 22.30 -6.07
N ASN A 423 -22.17 22.28 -6.99
CA ASN A 423 -22.95 21.07 -7.30
C ASN A 423 -22.09 19.98 -7.95
N LEU A 424 -21.10 20.38 -8.75
CA LEU A 424 -20.17 19.46 -9.41
C LEU A 424 -19.19 18.90 -8.37
N ALA A 425 -18.65 19.77 -7.51
CA ALA A 425 -17.77 19.38 -6.42
C ALA A 425 -18.41 18.35 -5.48
N SER A 426 -19.61 18.61 -4.97
CA SER A 426 -20.33 17.71 -4.06
C SER A 426 -20.64 16.34 -4.67
N THR A 427 -20.97 16.30 -5.97
CA THR A 427 -21.19 15.05 -6.71
C THR A 427 -19.90 14.25 -6.84
N LEU A 428 -18.79 14.91 -7.19
CA LEU A 428 -17.47 14.27 -7.29
C LEU A 428 -16.98 13.77 -5.92
N CYS A 429 -17.14 14.54 -4.85
CA CYS A 429 -16.82 14.10 -3.49
C CYS A 429 -17.54 12.79 -3.17
N SER A 430 -18.85 12.73 -3.41
CA SER A 430 -19.67 11.54 -3.11
C SER A 430 -19.24 10.31 -3.92
N LEU A 431 -18.78 10.50 -5.16
CA LEU A 431 -18.24 9.42 -5.99
C LEU A 431 -16.87 8.94 -5.50
N PHE A 432 -15.96 9.88 -5.20
CA PHE A 432 -14.60 9.56 -4.82
C PHE A 432 -14.46 9.07 -3.38
N ARG A 433 -15.46 9.31 -2.51
CA ARG A 433 -15.57 8.69 -1.18
C ARG A 433 -15.61 7.16 -1.20
N LEU A 434 -15.91 6.53 -2.35
CA LEU A 434 -15.78 5.08 -2.57
C LEU A 434 -14.32 4.58 -2.57
N ILE A 435 -13.36 5.50 -2.54
CA ILE A 435 -11.93 5.22 -2.55
C ILE A 435 -11.40 5.48 -1.13
N PRO A 436 -10.90 4.46 -0.40
CA PRO A 436 -10.48 4.63 0.98
C PRO A 436 -9.42 5.71 1.18
N SER A 437 -8.46 5.80 0.24
CA SER A 437 -7.37 6.79 0.29
C SER A 437 -7.87 8.23 0.12
N TYR A 438 -8.94 8.45 -0.65
CA TYR A 438 -9.54 9.78 -0.80
C TYR A 438 -10.22 10.20 0.50
N SER A 439 -11.03 9.31 1.09
CA SER A 439 -11.83 9.57 2.30
C SER A 439 -10.99 9.94 3.53
N ILE A 440 -9.82 9.31 3.71
CA ILE A 440 -8.90 9.71 4.79
C ILE A 440 -8.24 11.07 4.53
N GLY A 441 -7.99 11.41 3.26
CA GLY A 441 -7.45 12.72 2.87
C GLY A 441 -8.44 13.84 3.10
N GLU A 442 -9.70 13.65 2.69
CA GLU A 442 -10.81 14.56 2.96
C GLU A 442 -10.96 14.78 4.48
N GLY A 443 -11.00 13.70 5.27
CA GLY A 443 -11.15 13.79 6.72
C GLY A 443 -10.01 14.51 7.44
N VAL A 444 -8.76 14.34 7.01
CA VAL A 444 -7.62 15.10 7.59
C VAL A 444 -7.68 16.57 7.20
N ILE A 445 -8.06 16.90 5.96
CA ILE A 445 -8.22 18.29 5.53
C ILE A 445 -9.34 18.97 6.33
N HIS A 446 -10.47 18.31 6.49
CA HIS A 446 -11.58 18.83 7.30
C HIS A 446 -11.19 19.00 8.78
N LEU A 447 -10.47 18.05 9.40
CA LEU A 447 -9.94 18.23 10.76
C LEU A 447 -9.01 19.45 10.89
N LEU A 448 -8.21 19.72 9.87
CA LEU A 448 -7.32 20.89 9.85
C LEU A 448 -8.07 22.21 9.62
N LEU A 449 -9.18 22.19 8.88
CA LEU A 449 -10.03 23.35 8.62
C LEU A 449 -11.10 23.58 9.68
N LEU A 450 -11.38 22.58 10.53
CA LEU A 450 -12.42 22.64 11.57
C LEU A 450 -12.32 23.88 12.50
N PRO A 451 -11.14 24.32 12.97
CA PRO A 451 -11.04 25.54 13.78
C PRO A 451 -11.52 26.79 13.01
N SER A 452 -11.29 26.84 11.70
CA SER A 452 -11.76 27.92 10.83
C SER A 452 -13.27 27.83 10.59
N ASN A 453 -13.78 26.63 10.30
CA ASN A 453 -15.21 26.40 10.08
C ASN A 453 -16.05 26.69 11.33
N ARG A 454 -15.53 26.37 12.53
CA ARG A 454 -16.17 26.72 13.80
C ARG A 454 -16.25 28.23 14.03
N LYS A 455 -15.21 28.99 13.68
CA LYS A 455 -15.21 30.46 13.80
C LYS A 455 -16.22 31.12 12.86
N LEU A 456 -16.37 30.56 11.66
CA LEU A 456 -17.33 31.03 10.65
C LEU A 456 -18.77 30.57 10.92
N GLY A 457 -18.99 29.66 11.88
CA GLY A 457 -20.31 29.12 12.21
C GLY A 457 -20.83 28.07 11.23
N PHE A 458 -19.97 27.49 10.39
CA PHE A 458 -20.34 26.45 9.45
C PHE A 458 -20.45 25.05 10.09
N SER A 459 -19.71 24.81 11.18
CA SER A 459 -19.72 23.53 11.89
C SER A 459 -19.77 23.72 13.41
N ASN A 460 -20.48 22.81 14.09
CA ASN A 460 -20.55 22.73 15.54
C ASN A 460 -19.48 21.77 16.10
N GLY A 461 -19.10 20.73 15.36
CA GLY A 461 -18.09 19.78 15.82
C GLY A 461 -17.61 18.76 14.79
N PRO A 462 -16.59 17.98 15.17
CA PRO A 462 -15.95 17.03 14.27
C PRO A 462 -16.85 15.86 13.86
N TRP A 463 -17.97 15.63 14.56
CA TRP A 463 -18.92 14.56 14.25
C TRP A 463 -20.02 14.98 13.27
N ASP A 464 -20.00 16.23 12.81
CA ASP A 464 -20.95 16.71 11.81
C ASP A 464 -20.79 15.88 10.52
N MET A 465 -21.91 15.60 9.85
CA MET A 465 -21.93 14.74 8.66
C MET A 465 -21.10 15.33 7.53
N ASP A 466 -21.13 16.66 7.39
CA ASP A 466 -20.41 17.40 6.37
C ASP A 466 -18.90 17.49 6.66
N GLU A 467 -18.49 17.33 7.93
CA GLU A 467 -17.08 17.35 8.34
C GLU A 467 -16.44 15.95 8.23
N LEU A 468 -16.77 15.01 9.12
CA LEU A 468 -16.21 13.64 9.08
C LEU A 468 -17.25 12.54 8.90
N GLY A 469 -18.54 12.79 9.16
CA GLY A 469 -19.54 11.73 9.25
C GLY A 469 -19.68 10.93 7.94
N TRP A 470 -19.78 11.60 6.79
CA TRP A 470 -19.88 10.89 5.51
C TRP A 470 -18.64 10.05 5.20
N ALA A 471 -17.42 10.58 5.40
CA ALA A 471 -16.19 9.83 5.17
C ALA A 471 -16.14 8.55 6.04
N MET A 472 -16.56 8.64 7.30
CA MET A 472 -16.64 7.48 8.20
C MET A 472 -17.68 6.44 7.75
N VAL A 473 -18.86 6.89 7.29
CA VAL A 473 -19.92 5.99 6.82
C VAL A 473 -19.48 5.18 5.59
N TYR A 474 -18.84 5.83 4.63
CA TYR A 474 -18.31 5.15 3.43
C TYR A 474 -17.22 4.15 3.80
N LEU A 475 -16.22 4.56 4.60
CA LEU A 475 -15.16 3.65 5.05
C LEU A 475 -15.74 2.43 5.79
N ALA A 476 -16.71 2.64 6.68
CA ALA A 476 -17.35 1.55 7.42
C ALA A 476 -18.14 0.59 6.50
N ALA A 477 -18.83 1.11 5.47
CA ALA A 477 -19.56 0.31 4.49
C ALA A 477 -18.63 -0.47 3.55
N GLU A 478 -17.44 0.06 3.25
CA GLU A 478 -16.45 -0.57 2.39
C GLU A 478 -15.77 -1.78 3.02
N VAL A 479 -15.62 -1.83 4.36
CA VAL A 479 -15.02 -2.98 5.07
C VAL A 479 -15.71 -4.31 4.71
N PRO A 480 -17.03 -4.49 4.96
CA PRO A 480 -17.71 -5.73 4.62
C PRO A 480 -17.75 -5.97 3.10
N PHE A 481 -17.81 -4.92 2.29
CA PHE A 481 -17.82 -5.04 0.83
C PHE A 481 -16.52 -5.64 0.29
N PHE A 482 -15.36 -5.07 0.64
CA PHE A 482 -14.07 -5.61 0.21
C PHE A 482 -13.79 -6.98 0.86
N ALA A 483 -14.26 -7.23 2.08
CA ALA A 483 -14.11 -8.53 2.74
C ALA A 483 -14.91 -9.62 2.01
N ALA A 484 -16.15 -9.32 1.63
CA ALA A 484 -16.94 -10.25 0.83
C ALA A 484 -16.31 -10.47 -0.55
N LEU A 485 -15.84 -9.40 -1.21
CA LEU A 485 -15.18 -9.49 -2.52
C LEU A 485 -13.95 -10.39 -2.47
N THR A 486 -13.06 -10.22 -1.49
CA THR A 486 -11.85 -11.05 -1.34
C THR A 486 -12.18 -12.52 -1.10
N LEU A 487 -13.15 -12.81 -0.23
CA LEU A 487 -13.57 -14.18 0.04
C LEU A 487 -14.23 -14.84 -1.17
N ILE A 488 -15.01 -14.10 -1.96
CA ILE A 488 -15.63 -14.60 -3.20
C ILE A 488 -14.55 -14.90 -4.25
N LEU A 489 -13.59 -13.99 -4.44
CA LEU A 489 -12.52 -14.15 -5.43
C LEU A 489 -11.59 -15.33 -5.12
N ASP A 490 -11.28 -15.59 -3.84
CA ASP A 490 -10.45 -16.72 -3.43
C ASP A 490 -11.24 -18.03 -3.22
N HIS A 491 -12.57 -18.01 -3.37
CA HIS A 491 -13.40 -19.14 -3.00
C HIS A 491 -13.05 -20.39 -3.83
N PRO A 492 -12.78 -21.56 -3.21
CA PRO A 492 -12.33 -22.75 -3.93
C PRO A 492 -13.35 -23.26 -4.94
N THR A 493 -14.66 -23.01 -4.73
CA THR A 493 -15.67 -23.40 -5.72
C THR A 493 -15.64 -22.52 -6.96
N LEU A 494 -15.20 -21.27 -6.88
CA LEU A 494 -15.10 -20.38 -8.04
C LEU A 494 -14.01 -20.89 -8.98
N GLY A 495 -12.83 -21.24 -8.42
CA GLY A 495 -11.76 -21.91 -9.17
C GLY A 495 -12.23 -23.22 -9.80
N ARG A 496 -12.87 -24.11 -9.00
CA ARG A 496 -13.42 -25.36 -9.53
C ARG A 496 -14.50 -25.14 -10.58
N LEU A 497 -15.34 -24.12 -10.49
CA LEU A 497 -16.37 -23.81 -11.48
C LEU A 497 -15.75 -23.33 -12.80
N LEU A 498 -14.72 -22.49 -12.73
CA LEU A 498 -13.97 -22.02 -13.89
C LEU A 498 -13.21 -23.17 -14.56
N ASP A 499 -12.57 -24.03 -13.76
CA ASP A 499 -11.87 -25.21 -14.26
C ASP A 499 -12.85 -26.25 -14.81
N ARG A 500 -14.02 -26.44 -14.18
CA ARG A 500 -15.07 -27.34 -14.66
C ARG A 500 -15.69 -26.87 -15.97
N ARG A 501 -15.73 -25.57 -16.25
CA ARG A 501 -16.11 -25.05 -17.57
C ARG A 501 -15.08 -25.38 -18.66
N ARG A 502 -13.81 -25.58 -18.28
CA ARG A 502 -12.74 -25.98 -19.19
C ARG A 502 -12.59 -27.50 -19.28
N TYR A 503 -13.08 -28.22 -18.27
CA TYR A 503 -13.06 -29.67 -18.21
C TYR A 503 -14.19 -30.27 -19.04
N HIS A 504 -13.83 -30.99 -20.11
CA HIS A 504 -14.76 -31.69 -20.98
C HIS A 504 -14.74 -33.18 -20.62
N SER A 505 -15.74 -33.63 -19.86
CA SER A 505 -15.84 -35.01 -19.38
C SER A 505 -16.15 -36.04 -20.48
N GLU A 506 -16.69 -35.60 -21.62
CA GLU A 506 -17.17 -36.49 -22.70
C GLU A 506 -16.22 -36.51 -23.92
N CYS A 507 -15.02 -35.94 -23.80
CA CYS A 507 -14.04 -36.00 -24.88
C CYS A 507 -13.49 -37.43 -25.01
N THR A 508 -13.53 -37.97 -26.23
CA THR A 508 -12.92 -39.26 -26.54
C THR A 508 -11.41 -39.18 -26.36
N PRO A 509 -10.78 -40.18 -25.71
CA PRO A 509 -9.35 -40.14 -25.50
C PRO A 509 -8.60 -40.25 -26.82
N VAL A 510 -7.79 -39.23 -27.13
CA VAL A 510 -6.70 -39.33 -28.09
C VAL A 510 -5.61 -40.24 -27.54
N ILE A 511 -5.48 -41.42 -28.14
CA ILE A 511 -4.46 -42.44 -27.86
C ILE A 511 -3.31 -42.25 -28.86
N ALA A 512 -2.06 -42.37 -28.41
CA ALA A 512 -0.93 -42.26 -29.32
C ALA A 512 -0.80 -43.56 -30.16
N PRO A 513 -0.57 -43.47 -31.47
CA PRO A 513 -0.51 -44.65 -32.34
C PRO A 513 0.76 -45.50 -32.13
N ASP A 514 1.76 -44.95 -31.45
CA ASP A 514 3.10 -45.47 -31.19
C ASP A 514 3.32 -45.78 -29.69
N GLU A 515 2.29 -46.30 -29.02
CA GLU A 515 2.40 -46.66 -27.60
C GLU A 515 3.08 -48.00 -27.38
N ASP A 516 3.86 -48.06 -26.29
CA ASP A 516 4.52 -49.28 -25.89
C ASP A 516 3.51 -50.36 -25.45
N PRO A 517 3.83 -51.65 -25.65
CA PRO A 517 2.92 -52.75 -25.34
C PRO A 517 2.52 -52.83 -23.86
N ASP A 518 3.46 -52.49 -22.96
CA ASP A 518 3.27 -52.45 -21.50
C ASP A 518 2.29 -51.36 -21.07
N VAL A 519 2.39 -50.15 -21.66
CA VAL A 519 1.46 -49.04 -21.43
C VAL A 519 0.05 -49.41 -21.91
N THR A 520 -0.04 -50.16 -23.01
CA THR A 520 -1.31 -50.64 -23.55
C THR A 520 -1.95 -51.70 -22.65
N GLU A 521 -1.14 -52.61 -22.11
CA GLU A 521 -1.57 -53.63 -21.16
C GLU A 521 -2.08 -53.01 -19.85
N GLU A 522 -1.33 -52.07 -19.27
CA GLU A 522 -1.71 -51.34 -18.06
C GLU A 522 -3.04 -50.60 -18.25
N ARG A 523 -3.21 -49.89 -19.37
CA ARG A 523 -4.48 -49.20 -19.67
C ARG A 523 -5.65 -50.18 -19.75
N ASN A 524 -5.48 -51.30 -20.44
CA ASN A 524 -6.52 -52.30 -20.56
C ASN A 524 -6.84 -52.94 -19.20
N GLY A 525 -5.83 -53.14 -18.35
CA GLY A 525 -5.96 -53.56 -16.96
C GLY A 525 -6.80 -52.58 -16.14
N VAL A 526 -6.50 -51.28 -16.23
CA VAL A 526 -7.26 -50.22 -15.54
C VAL A 526 -8.70 -50.16 -16.03
N TYR A 527 -8.97 -50.26 -17.33
CA TYR A 527 -10.35 -50.30 -17.86
C TYR A 527 -11.13 -51.54 -17.43
N ALA A 528 -10.47 -52.70 -17.36
CA ALA A 528 -11.08 -53.91 -16.84
C ALA A 528 -11.42 -53.75 -15.34
N ALA A 529 -10.53 -53.15 -14.57
CA ALA A 529 -10.70 -52.85 -13.15
C ALA A 529 -11.72 -51.74 -12.87
N GLU A 530 -11.98 -50.84 -13.83
CA GLU A 530 -13.05 -49.84 -13.73
C GLU A 530 -14.43 -50.49 -13.93
N LYS A 531 -14.55 -51.38 -14.91
CA LYS A 531 -15.81 -52.09 -15.21
C LYS A 531 -16.22 -53.09 -14.13
N SER A 532 -15.27 -53.63 -13.36
CA SER A 532 -15.54 -54.68 -12.36
C SER A 532 -16.14 -54.16 -11.06
N GLN A 533 -16.16 -52.85 -10.79
CA GLN A 533 -16.79 -52.13 -9.66
C GLN A 533 -16.54 -52.66 -8.22
N ASN A 534 -15.82 -53.76 -8.04
CA ASN A 534 -15.56 -54.43 -6.76
C ASN A 534 -14.07 -54.34 -6.41
N ASP A 535 -13.79 -53.81 -5.21
CA ASP A 535 -12.51 -53.85 -4.48
C ASP A 535 -11.25 -53.56 -5.30
N SER A 536 -11.15 -52.34 -5.83
CA SER A 536 -9.85 -51.81 -6.25
C SER A 536 -9.02 -51.46 -5.01
N THR A 537 -7.91 -52.19 -4.78
CA THR A 537 -6.91 -51.88 -3.75
C THR A 537 -6.03 -50.67 -4.11
N ASP A 538 -6.23 -50.10 -5.29
CA ASP A 538 -5.46 -48.99 -5.86
C ASP A 538 -5.64 -47.73 -4.99
N VAL A 539 -4.52 -47.05 -4.68
CA VAL A 539 -4.53 -45.80 -3.89
C VAL A 539 -4.87 -44.60 -4.77
N VAL A 540 -4.38 -44.60 -6.00
CA VAL A 540 -4.60 -43.53 -6.99
C VAL A 540 -4.89 -44.19 -8.33
N ARG A 541 -5.97 -43.73 -8.97
CA ARG A 541 -6.35 -44.14 -10.32
C ARG A 541 -6.53 -42.91 -11.20
N VAL A 542 -5.87 -42.89 -12.34
CA VAL A 542 -5.99 -41.85 -13.36
C VAL A 542 -6.52 -42.52 -14.63
N ILE A 543 -7.61 -41.99 -15.18
CA ILE A 543 -8.25 -42.54 -16.38
C ILE A 543 -8.37 -41.41 -17.40
N ASP A 544 -7.87 -41.66 -18.61
CA ASP A 544 -8.01 -40.80 -19.78
C ASP A 544 -7.63 -39.34 -19.55
N LEU A 545 -6.58 -39.10 -18.76
CA LEU A 545 -6.15 -37.75 -18.47
C LEU A 545 -5.61 -37.08 -19.75
N GLN A 546 -6.28 -36.01 -20.16
CA GLN A 546 -5.91 -35.22 -21.33
C GLN A 546 -5.67 -33.76 -20.96
N LYS A 547 -4.66 -33.14 -21.57
CA LYS A 547 -4.37 -31.71 -21.39
C LYS A 547 -4.20 -31.05 -22.75
N ASP A 548 -5.14 -30.20 -23.12
CA ASP A 548 -5.10 -29.37 -24.31
C ASP A 548 -4.74 -27.93 -23.96
N TYR A 549 -3.84 -27.31 -24.72
CA TYR A 549 -3.54 -25.89 -24.63
C TYR A 549 -4.22 -25.14 -25.80
N GLY A 550 -4.68 -23.92 -25.51
CA GLY A 550 -5.29 -23.05 -26.52
C GLY A 550 -4.44 -22.94 -27.79
N GLY A 551 -5.05 -23.23 -28.95
CA GLY A 551 -4.36 -23.42 -30.22
C GLY A 551 -4.31 -24.87 -30.74
N GLY A 552 -4.99 -25.80 -30.05
CA GLY A 552 -5.11 -27.21 -30.48
C GLY A 552 -3.87 -28.05 -30.18
N LYS A 553 -3.01 -27.60 -29.26
CA LYS A 553 -1.80 -28.33 -28.88
C LYS A 553 -2.12 -29.25 -27.71
N LEU A 554 -2.38 -30.51 -28.03
CA LEU A 554 -2.56 -31.57 -27.05
C LEU A 554 -1.20 -31.93 -26.41
N ALA A 555 -1.01 -31.58 -25.14
CA ALA A 555 0.23 -31.83 -24.40
C ALA A 555 0.23 -33.16 -23.66
N VAL A 556 -0.93 -33.64 -23.24
CA VAL A 556 -1.08 -34.95 -22.59
C VAL A 556 -2.18 -35.71 -23.32
N LYS A 557 -1.86 -36.93 -23.77
CA LYS A 557 -2.70 -37.78 -24.60
C LYS A 557 -3.17 -39.00 -23.80
N GLY A 558 -4.36 -38.94 -23.22
CA GLY A 558 -5.07 -40.11 -22.68
C GLY A 558 -4.27 -40.96 -21.70
N ILE A 559 -3.62 -40.33 -20.72
CA ILE A 559 -2.82 -41.07 -19.74
C ILE A 559 -3.75 -41.81 -18.77
N THR A 560 -3.54 -43.11 -18.66
CA THR A 560 -4.32 -44.02 -17.82
C THR A 560 -3.38 -44.94 -17.07
N PHE A 561 -3.45 -44.95 -15.73
CA PHE A 561 -2.67 -45.84 -14.87
C PHE A 561 -3.31 -45.99 -13.49
N SER A 562 -2.99 -47.08 -12.80
CA SER A 562 -3.30 -47.32 -11.39
C SER A 562 -2.02 -47.41 -10.56
N ILE A 563 -2.05 -46.90 -9.32
CA ILE A 563 -0.94 -47.04 -8.35
C ILE A 563 -1.44 -47.84 -7.15
N PHE A 564 -0.73 -48.91 -6.82
CA PHE A 564 -1.02 -49.76 -5.68
C PHE A 564 -0.23 -49.35 -4.42
N PRO A 565 -0.70 -49.73 -3.22
CA PRO A 565 0.01 -49.44 -1.97
C PRO A 565 1.41 -50.06 -1.97
N GLY A 566 2.43 -49.24 -1.74
CA GLY A 566 3.83 -49.69 -1.65
C GLY A 566 4.64 -49.52 -2.95
N GLU A 567 4.01 -49.10 -4.05
CA GLU A 567 4.71 -48.79 -5.29
C GLU A 567 5.32 -47.40 -5.29
N VAL A 568 6.50 -47.28 -5.90
CA VAL A 568 7.16 -45.98 -6.15
C VAL A 568 6.85 -45.58 -7.59
N PHE A 569 5.94 -44.62 -7.75
CA PHE A 569 5.61 -44.07 -9.05
C PHE A 569 6.45 -42.83 -9.37
N GLY A 570 7.09 -42.84 -10.53
CA GLY A 570 7.80 -41.70 -11.09
C GLY A 570 7.20 -41.34 -12.45
N PHE A 571 6.79 -40.08 -12.62
CA PHE A 571 6.39 -39.56 -13.93
C PHE A 571 7.66 -39.02 -14.62
N LEU A 572 8.18 -39.77 -15.60
CA LEU A 572 9.43 -39.49 -16.29
C LEU A 572 9.23 -38.75 -17.61
#